data_AF-A0A8S8YUN7-F1
#
_entry.id   AF-A0A8S8YUN7-F1
#
_cell.length_a   1.000
_cell.length_b   1.000
_cell.length_c   1.000
_cell.angle_alpha   90.00
_cell.angle_beta   90.00
_cell.angle_gamma   90.00
#
_symmetry.space_group_name_H-M   'P 1'
#
loop_
_entity.id
_entity.type
_entity.pdbx_description
1 polymer ?
#
loop_
_entity_poly.entity_id
_entity_poly.type
_entity_poly.pdbx_seq_one_letter_code
_entity_poly.pdbx_strand_id
1 'polypeptide(L)' 'MEGGNHVFIRDEKIGEFGEIDPKVSGFFGIKSPIQAGEIDLEAIYRIVPDPIS' A
#
# COMPACT_ATOMS: atom_id res chain seq x y z
N MET A 1 -0.58 -6.31 -8.73
CA MET A 1 -0.41 -7.21 -7.58
C MET A 1 -1.51 -8.26 -7.66
N GLU A 2 -1.19 -9.55 -7.63
CA GLU A 2 -2.22 -10.58 -7.44
C GLU A 2 -2.59 -10.58 -5.95
N GLY A 3 -3.83 -10.19 -5.59
CA GLY A 3 -4.29 -10.21 -4.20
C GLY A 3 -3.93 -8.99 -3.34
N GLY A 4 -3.90 -7.78 -3.91
CA GLY A 4 -3.68 -6.55 -3.15
C GLY A 4 -4.81 -6.27 -2.15
N ASN A 5 -4.46 -6.07 -0.88
CA ASN A 5 -5.36 -5.63 0.19
C ASN A 5 -5.38 -4.10 0.23
N HIS A 6 -6.55 -3.52 0.43
CA HIS A 6 -6.73 -2.08 0.46
C HIS A 6 -6.69 -1.56 1.89
N VAL A 7 -6.10 -0.39 2.09
CA VAL A 7 -6.07 0.30 3.38
C VAL A 7 -7.09 1.42 3.34
N PHE A 8 -7.99 1.44 4.32
CA PHE A 8 -9.04 2.44 4.46
C PHE A 8 -8.94 3.15 5.80
N ILE A 9 -9.20 4.45 5.80
CA ILE A 9 -9.56 5.21 7.00
C ILE A 9 -10.98 5.71 6.77
N ARG A 10 -11.92 5.30 7.62
CA ARG A 10 -13.37 5.44 7.34
C ARG A 10 -13.69 4.77 6.00
N ASP A 11 -14.37 5.48 5.10
CA ASP A 11 -14.75 4.98 3.77
C ASP A 11 -13.78 5.47 2.66
N GLU A 12 -12.65 6.08 3.01
CA GLU A 12 -11.66 6.57 2.05
C GLU A 12 -10.46 5.60 1.94
N LYS A 13 -10.16 5.16 0.70
CA LYS A 13 -8.97 4.35 0.41
C LYS A 13 -7.74 5.25 0.53
N ILE A 14 -6.84 4.91 1.43
CA ILE A 14 -5.58 5.64 1.66
C ILE A 14 -4.35 4.89 1.16
N GLY A 15 -4.51 3.66 0.66
CA GLY A 15 -3.38 2.88 0.18
C GLY A 15 -3.72 1.44 -0.16
N GLU A 16 -2.69 0.67 -0.45
CA GLU A 16 -2.76 -0.74 -0.83
C GLU A 16 -1.49 -1.46 -0.43
N PHE A 17 -1.59 -2.75 -0.10
CA PHE A 17 -0.45 -3.61 0.17
C PHE A 17 -0.70 -5.05 -0.27
N GLY A 18 0.36 -5.78 -0.58
CA GLY A 18 0.26 -7.19 -0.93
C GLY A 18 1.57 -7.75 -1.46
N GLU A 19 1.49 -8.94 -2.04
CA GLU A 19 2.64 -9.54 -2.71
C GLU A 19 2.82 -8.96 -4.11
N ILE A 20 4.08 -8.67 -4.46
CA ILE A 20 4.43 -8.33 -5.83
C ILE A 20 4.21 -9.57 -6.71
N ASP A 21 3.57 -9.39 -7.87
CA ASP A 21 3.35 -10.47 -8.84
C ASP A 21 4.69 -11.18 -9.14
N PRO A 22 4.77 -12.52 -9.01
CA PRO A 22 5.99 -13.28 -9.26
C PRO A 22 6.63 -13.01 -10.63
N LYS A 23 5.84 -12.66 -11.66
CA LYS A 23 6.36 -12.25 -12.99
C LYS A 23 7.14 -10.95 -12.92
N VAL A 24 6.67 -9.97 -12.14
CA VAL A 24 7.38 -8.71 -11.89
C VAL A 24 8.65 -8.99 -11.10
N SER A 25 8.57 -9.79 -10.03
CA SER A 25 9.74 -10.21 -9.25
C SER A 25 10.80 -10.89 -10.13
N GLY A 26 10.38 -11.76 -11.05
CA GLY A 26 11.25 -12.42 -12.02
C GLY A 26 11.94 -11.44 -12.98
N PHE A 27 11.24 -10.41 -13.46
CA PHE A 27 11.80 -9.37 -14.33
C PHE A 27 12.95 -8.61 -13.65
N PHE A 28 12.85 -8.37 -12.34
CA PHE A 28 13.87 -7.67 -11.55
C PHE A 28 14.93 -8.60 -10.93
N GLY A 29 14.90 -9.91 -11.23
CA GLY A 29 15.84 -10.88 -10.66
C GLY A 29 15.67 -11.12 -9.16
N ILE A 30 14.50 -10.79 -8.62
CA ILE A 30 14.15 -10.97 -7.22
C ILE A 30 13.75 -12.43 -7.03
N LYS A 31 14.46 -13.14 -6.13
CA LYS A 31 14.35 -14.59 -5.97
C LYS A 31 13.42 -15.03 -4.84
N SER A 32 12.91 -14.08 -4.07
CA SER A 32 12.06 -14.32 -2.90
C SER A 32 10.78 -13.51 -3.01
N PRO A 33 9.64 -13.99 -2.47
CA PRO A 33 8.42 -13.20 -2.38
C PRO A 33 8.69 -11.85 -1.71
N ILE A 34 8.11 -10.78 -2.24
CA ILE A 34 8.19 -9.44 -1.65
C ILE A 34 6.79 -9.00 -1.28
N GLN A 35 6.61 -8.72 0.01
CA GLN A 35 5.49 -7.94 0.51
C GLN A 35 5.84 -6.46 0.38
N ALA A 36 4.96 -5.71 -0.30
CA ALA A 36 5.11 -4.28 -0.50
C ALA A 36 3.75 -3.58 -0.33
N GLY A 37 3.77 -2.28 -0.10
CA GLY A 37 2.57 -1.47 -0.04
C GLY A 37 2.89 0.01 -0.12
N GLU A 38 1.87 0.79 -0.39
CA GLU A 38 1.91 2.24 -0.49
C GLU A 38 0.79 2.87 0.33
N ILE A 39 1.07 4.07 0.82
CA ILE A 39 0.15 4.88 1.62
C ILE A 39 0.23 6.33 1.11
N ASP A 40 -0.91 6.93 0.82
CA ASP A 40 -1.05 8.33 0.43
C ASP A 40 -1.05 9.22 1.69
N LEU A 41 0.07 9.89 1.94
CA LEU A 41 0.23 10.80 3.07
C LEU A 41 -0.65 12.05 2.96
N GLU A 42 -0.93 12.52 1.74
CA GLU A 42 -1.81 13.68 1.53
C GLU A 42 -3.27 13.31 1.84
N ALA A 43 -3.70 12.09 1.49
CA ALA A 43 -5.00 11.57 1.91
C ALA A 43 -5.10 11.49 3.44
N ILE A 44 -4.05 10.97 4.11
CA ILE A 44 -4.02 10.93 5.57
C ILE A 44 -4.15 12.32 6.17
N TYR A 45 -3.37 13.30 5.69
CA TYR A 45 -3.38 14.67 6.20
C TYR A 45 -4.75 15.34 6.11
N ARG A 46 -5.53 15.02 5.06
CA ARG A 46 -6.91 15.53 4.91
C ARG A 46 -7.90 14.86 5.85
N ILE A 47 -7.75 13.56 6.11
CA ILE A 47 -8.74 12.75 6.82
C ILE A 47 -8.52 12.79 8.34
N VAL A 48 -7.26 12.79 8.76
CA VAL A 48 -6.85 12.70 10.16
C VAL A 48 -6.54 14.10 10.68
N PRO A 49 -7.32 14.61 11.66
CA PRO A 49 -7.05 15.91 12.26
C PRO A 49 -5.70 15.91 13.00
N ASP A 50 -5.06 17.09 13.07
CA ASP A 50 -3.78 17.27 13.77
C ASP A 50 -3.89 16.77 15.22
N PRO A 51 -3.06 15.78 15.64
CA PRO A 51 -3.15 15.20 16.97
C PRO A 51 -2.59 16.11 18.08
N ILE A 52 -1.94 17.24 17.77
CA ILE A 52 -1.32 18.17 18.74
C ILE A 52 -2.06 19.52 18.79
N SER A 53 -3.40 19.49 18.84
CA SER A 53 -4.24 20.69 19.06
C SER A 53 -4.24 21.18 20.49
#